data_AF-A0A1V9ZBH0-F1
#
_entry.id   AF-A0A1V9ZBH0-F1
#
_cell.length_a   1.000
_cell.length_b   1.000
_cell.length_c   1.000
_cell.angle_alpha   90.00
_cell.angle_beta   90.00
_cell.angle_gamma   90.00
#
_symmetry.space_group_name_H-M   'P 1'
#
loop_
_entity.id
_entity.type
_entity.pdbx_description
1 polymer ?
#
loop_
_entity_poly.entity_id
_entity_poly.type
_entity_poly.pdbx_seq_one_letter_code
_entity_poly.pdbx_strand_id
1 'polypeptide(L)'
;MADQQERSRASQQRYRAKVADKVKTLEDAVRRLTLDNLRLEGRHRVIRSTSTVPRPVDCFGCLLVAREYFSVARFGIVPGSNIATEALERLVDPDVVLQNVRGRDAFFEHWRRYSSYFGALEMVCETMTGVPLDTGHVVHCPGLVNLRLTRESIVRVFPHLLADEALVQRLVGQEIRVPAKCHA
;
A
#
# COMPACT_ATOMS: atom_id res chain seq x y z
N MET A 1 -11.73 4.75 -80.79
CA MET A 1 -12.92 4.60 -79.92
C MET A 1 -12.92 3.25 -79.18
N ALA A 2 -12.62 2.11 -79.82
CA ALA A 2 -12.60 0.79 -79.16
C ALA A 2 -11.50 0.61 -78.11
N ASP A 3 -10.27 1.08 -78.38
CA ASP A 3 -9.10 0.94 -77.49
C ASP A 3 -9.29 1.64 -76.12
N GLN A 4 -10.08 2.73 -76.07
CA GLN A 4 -10.32 3.48 -74.83
C GLN A 4 -11.35 2.79 -73.91
N GLN A 5 -12.32 2.08 -74.49
CA GLN A 5 -13.28 1.27 -73.71
C GLN A 5 -12.62 0.03 -73.12
N GLU A 6 -11.69 -0.59 -73.85
CA GLU A 6 -10.97 -1.78 -73.41
C GLU A 6 -10.01 -1.44 -72.25
N ARG A 7 -9.29 -0.31 -72.34
CA ARG A 7 -8.46 0.22 -71.23
C ARG A 7 -9.28 0.57 -69.99
N SER A 8 -10.47 1.15 -70.15
CA SER A 8 -11.38 1.45 -69.04
C SER A 8 -11.87 0.18 -68.33
N ARG A 9 -12.21 -0.87 -69.09
CA ARG A 9 -12.63 -2.18 -68.55
C ARG A 9 -11.50 -2.87 -67.80
N ALA A 10 -10.30 -2.90 -68.37
CA ALA A 10 -9.11 -3.47 -67.72
C ALA A 10 -8.75 -2.73 -66.42
N SER A 11 -8.85 -1.40 -66.40
CA SER A 11 -8.63 -0.59 -65.20
C SER A 11 -9.70 -0.83 -64.13
N GLN A 12 -10.98 -0.93 -64.50
CA GLN A 12 -12.07 -1.26 -63.58
C GLN A 12 -11.92 -2.66 -62.98
N GLN A 13 -11.49 -3.65 -63.77
CA GLN A 13 -11.25 -5.01 -63.30
C GLN A 13 -10.10 -5.07 -62.29
N ARG A 14 -8.99 -4.35 -62.55
CA ARG A 14 -7.87 -4.21 -61.61
C ARG A 14 -8.27 -3.51 -60.31
N TYR A 15 -9.09 -2.45 -60.40
CA TYR A 15 -9.61 -1.77 -59.23
C TYR A 15 -10.49 -2.70 -58.37
N ARG A 16 -11.43 -3.44 -58.99
CA ARG A 16 -12.28 -4.42 -58.30
C ARG A 16 -11.45 -5.53 -57.65
N ALA A 17 -10.43 -6.03 -58.33
CA ALA A 17 -9.52 -7.04 -57.77
C ALA A 17 -8.77 -6.49 -56.54
N LYS A 18 -8.27 -5.25 -56.61
CA LYS A 18 -7.56 -4.61 -55.48
C LYS A 18 -8.48 -4.34 -54.27
N VAL A 19 -9.74 -3.98 -54.53
CA VAL A 19 -10.75 -3.82 -53.47
C VAL A 19 -11.08 -5.17 -52.83
N ALA A 20 -11.30 -6.21 -53.64
CA ALA A 20 -11.58 -7.56 -53.14
C ALA A 20 -10.43 -8.13 -52.30
N ASP A 21 -9.18 -7.92 -52.73
CA ASP A 21 -7.98 -8.33 -52.00
C ASP A 21 -7.83 -7.60 -50.66
N LYS A 22 -8.13 -6.30 -50.64
CA LYS A 22 -8.11 -5.51 -49.40
C LYS A 22 -9.21 -5.94 -48.43
N VAL A 23 -10.41 -6.24 -48.92
CA VAL A 23 -11.51 -6.77 -48.10
C VAL A 23 -11.11 -8.11 -47.49
N LYS A 24 -10.57 -9.03 -48.29
CA LYS A 24 -10.10 -10.33 -47.81
C LYS A 24 -9.02 -10.20 -46.73
N THR A 25 -8.06 -9.31 -46.94
CA THR A 25 -6.99 -9.04 -45.96
C THR A 25 -7.55 -8.52 -44.63
N LEU A 26 -8.54 -7.64 -44.68
CA LEU A 26 -9.21 -7.12 -43.47
C LEU A 26 -10.02 -8.21 -42.75
N GLU A 27 -10.74 -9.04 -43.50
CA GLU A 27 -11.46 -10.19 -42.92
C GLU A 27 -10.51 -11.18 -42.22
N ASP A 28 -9.36 -11.47 -42.83
CA ASP A 28 -8.33 -12.32 -42.23
C ASP A 28 -7.75 -11.68 -40.96
N ALA A 29 -7.51 -10.36 -40.97
CA ALA A 29 -7.05 -9.63 -39.79
C ALA A 29 -8.08 -9.64 -38.66
N VAL A 30 -9.37 -9.44 -38.96
CA VAL A 30 -10.45 -9.51 -37.98
C VAL A 30 -10.54 -10.91 -37.38
N ARG A 31 -10.55 -11.95 -38.22
CA ARG A 31 -10.56 -13.35 -37.75
C ARG A 31 -9.40 -13.63 -36.79
N ARG A 32 -8.20 -13.19 -37.15
CA ARG A 32 -7.01 -13.35 -36.32
C ARG A 32 -7.11 -12.60 -34.98
N LEU A 33 -7.54 -11.34 -35.01
CA LEU A 33 -7.71 -10.53 -33.80
C LEU A 33 -8.79 -11.09 -32.87
N THR A 34 -9.88 -11.62 -33.42
CA THR A 34 -10.92 -12.29 -32.63
C THR A 34 -10.37 -13.52 -31.92
N LEU A 35 -9.57 -14.35 -32.61
CA LEU A 35 -8.91 -15.51 -32.00
C LEU A 35 -7.90 -15.10 -30.92
N ASP A 36 -7.12 -14.06 -31.17
CA ASP A 36 -6.15 -13.55 -30.20
C ASP A 36 -6.85 -12.99 -28.95
N ASN A 37 -7.96 -12.26 -29.10
CA ASN A 37 -8.77 -11.79 -27.97
C ASN A 37 -9.32 -12.96 -27.15
N LEU A 38 -9.93 -13.95 -27.80
CA LEU A 38 -10.45 -15.14 -27.09
C LEU A 38 -9.35 -15.86 -26.31
N ARG A 39 -8.15 -15.96 -26.89
CA ARG A 39 -6.97 -16.55 -26.23
C ARG A 39 -6.50 -15.72 -25.04
N LEU A 40 -6.39 -14.40 -25.20
CA LEU A 40 -5.94 -13.50 -24.14
C LEU A 40 -6.96 -13.45 -22.99
N GLU A 41 -8.25 -13.39 -23.30
CA GLU A 41 -9.34 -13.49 -22.30
C GLU A 41 -9.31 -14.83 -21.57
N GLY A 42 -9.06 -15.93 -22.29
CA GLY A 42 -8.87 -17.26 -21.71
C GLY A 42 -7.69 -17.29 -20.73
N ARG A 43 -6.54 -16.75 -21.14
CA ARG A 43 -5.36 -16.62 -20.26
C ARG A 43 -5.64 -15.75 -19.05
N HIS A 44 -6.35 -14.64 -19.22
CA HIS A 44 -6.71 -13.74 -18.13
C HIS A 44 -7.64 -14.41 -17.12
N ARG A 45 -8.63 -15.19 -17.59
CA ARG A 45 -9.50 -16.02 -16.72
C ARG A 45 -8.69 -17.06 -15.95
N VAL A 46 -7.79 -17.78 -16.62
CA VAL A 46 -6.93 -18.78 -15.96
C VAL A 46 -6.06 -18.12 -14.91
N ILE A 47 -5.32 -17.06 -15.26
CA ILE A 47 -4.48 -16.31 -14.32
C ILE A 47 -5.31 -15.81 -13.14
N ARG A 48 -6.50 -15.25 -13.36
CA ARG A 48 -7.38 -14.83 -12.25
C ARG A 48 -7.86 -16.00 -11.38
N SER A 49 -7.98 -17.19 -11.93
CA SER A 49 -8.41 -18.40 -11.21
C SER A 49 -7.28 -19.19 -10.53
N THR A 50 -6.04 -19.07 -11.03
CA THR A 50 -4.86 -19.81 -10.54
C THR A 50 -3.87 -18.93 -9.79
N SER A 51 -3.86 -17.62 -10.02
CA SER A 51 -3.21 -16.70 -9.10
C SER A 51 -3.94 -16.77 -7.78
N THR A 52 -3.19 -17.01 -6.71
CA THR A 52 -3.47 -16.48 -5.38
C THR A 52 -3.49 -14.95 -5.48
N VAL A 53 -4.48 -14.38 -6.16
CA VAL A 53 -4.88 -13.01 -5.91
C VAL A 53 -5.18 -13.04 -4.42
N PRO A 54 -4.46 -12.29 -3.57
CA PRO A 54 -4.90 -12.12 -2.19
C PRO A 54 -6.35 -11.70 -2.33
N ARG A 55 -7.29 -12.55 -1.89
CA ARG A 55 -8.68 -12.12 -1.82
C ARG A 55 -8.63 -10.77 -1.13
N PRO A 56 -9.22 -9.70 -1.70
CA PRO A 56 -9.26 -8.41 -1.03
C PRO A 56 -9.73 -8.72 0.37
N VAL A 57 -8.89 -8.42 1.35
CA VAL A 57 -9.24 -8.66 2.73
C VAL A 57 -10.55 -7.90 2.93
N ASP A 58 -11.59 -8.62 3.31
CA ASP A 58 -12.88 -7.97 3.52
C ASP A 58 -12.75 -6.98 4.69
N CYS A 59 -13.76 -6.12 4.85
CA CYS A 59 -13.75 -5.10 5.90
C CYS A 59 -13.40 -5.69 7.29
N PHE A 60 -13.89 -6.90 7.57
CA PHE A 60 -13.63 -7.59 8.83
C PHE A 60 -12.17 -8.05 8.95
N GLY A 61 -11.59 -8.66 7.92
CA GLY A 61 -10.20 -9.07 7.93
C GLY A 61 -9.23 -7.89 8.06
N CYS A 62 -9.53 -6.74 7.44
CA CYS A 62 -8.69 -5.55 7.57
C CYS A 62 -8.68 -5.04 9.02
N LEU A 63 -9.84 -5.08 9.70
CA LEU A 63 -9.95 -4.75 11.11
C LEU A 63 -9.14 -5.71 12.00
N LEU A 64 -9.13 -7.02 11.69
CA LEU A 64 -8.30 -7.99 12.42
C LEU A 64 -6.81 -7.70 12.25
N VAL A 65 -6.37 -7.39 11.03
CA VAL A 65 -4.96 -7.02 10.76
C VAL A 65 -4.58 -5.76 11.53
N ALA A 66 -5.43 -4.73 11.50
CA ALA A 66 -5.20 -3.51 12.28
C ALA A 66 -5.13 -3.82 13.79
N ARG A 67 -6.05 -4.64 14.32
CA ARG A 67 -6.03 -5.05 15.72
C ARG A 67 -4.75 -5.78 16.10
N GLU A 68 -4.28 -6.68 15.24
CA GLU A 68 -3.04 -7.42 15.46
C GLU A 68 -1.82 -6.49 15.45
N TYR A 69 -1.77 -5.54 14.50
CA TYR A 69 -0.73 -4.51 14.46
C TYR A 69 -0.64 -3.76 15.79
N PHE A 70 -1.78 -3.27 16.33
CA PHE A 70 -1.78 -2.56 17.61
C PHE A 70 -1.44 -3.46 18.80
N SER A 71 -1.81 -4.74 18.74
CA SER A 71 -1.44 -5.72 19.77
C SER A 71 0.08 -5.93 19.82
N VAL A 72 0.70 -6.19 18.66
CA VAL A 72 2.13 -6.47 18.57
C VAL A 72 2.98 -5.24 18.88
N ALA A 73 2.60 -4.07 18.37
CA ALA A 73 3.33 -2.82 18.62
C ALA A 73 2.97 -2.14 19.95
N ARG A 74 2.08 -2.72 20.77
CA ARG A 74 1.56 -2.09 21.99
C ARG A 74 2.67 -1.57 22.90
N PHE A 75 3.72 -2.34 23.15
CA PHE A 75 4.80 -1.93 24.05
C PHE A 75 6.09 -1.56 23.30
N GLY A 76 5.97 -1.28 22.00
CA GLY A 76 7.07 -0.99 21.11
C GLY A 76 7.95 -2.22 20.84
N ILE A 77 9.20 -1.97 20.45
CA ILE A 77 10.14 -3.03 20.10
C ILE A 77 11.08 -3.26 21.28
N VAL A 78 10.87 -4.36 21.97
CA VAL A 78 11.73 -4.78 23.09
C VAL A 78 13.03 -5.36 22.52
N PRO A 79 14.21 -4.84 22.91
CA PRO A 79 15.49 -5.42 22.51
C PRO A 79 15.55 -6.91 22.86
N GLY A 80 15.92 -7.75 21.88
CA GLY A 80 16.00 -9.21 22.05
C GLY A 80 14.70 -9.98 21.81
N SER A 81 13.57 -9.30 21.59
CA SER A 81 12.33 -9.95 21.15
C SER A 81 12.24 -9.96 19.62
N ASN A 82 12.58 -11.10 19.02
CA ASN A 82 12.51 -11.25 17.56
C ASN A 82 11.06 -11.43 17.07
N ILE A 83 10.20 -12.04 17.88
CA ILE A 83 8.83 -12.39 17.47
C ILE A 83 8.01 -11.14 17.13
N ALA A 84 8.03 -10.12 18.00
CA ALA A 84 7.29 -8.88 17.76
C ALA A 84 7.84 -8.12 16.54
N THR A 85 9.17 -8.08 16.41
CA THR A 85 9.85 -7.44 15.28
C THR A 85 9.48 -8.11 13.96
N GLU A 86 9.60 -9.44 13.88
CA GLU A 86 9.26 -10.23 12.69
C GLU A 86 7.76 -10.17 12.33
N ALA A 87 6.88 -10.08 13.33
CA ALA A 87 5.45 -9.91 13.08
C ALA A 87 5.17 -8.50 12.52
N LEU A 88 5.79 -7.46 13.08
CA LEU A 88 5.68 -6.10 12.54
C LEU A 88 6.27 -5.98 11.14
N GLU A 89 7.35 -6.69 10.82
CA GLU A 89 7.93 -6.68 9.47
C GLU A 89 6.95 -7.21 8.40
N ARG A 90 6.05 -8.11 8.80
CA ARG A 90 4.99 -8.65 7.93
C ARG A 90 3.74 -7.78 7.90
N LEU A 91 3.43 -7.09 8.99
CA LEU A 91 2.23 -6.24 9.13
C LEU A 91 2.43 -4.82 8.59
N VAL A 92 3.66 -4.30 8.62
CA VAL A 92 3.99 -2.94 8.22
C VAL A 92 4.33 -2.90 6.74
N ASP A 93 3.58 -2.10 5.99
CA ASP A 93 3.82 -1.89 4.56
C ASP A 93 5.25 -1.37 4.32
N PRO A 94 5.98 -1.85 3.29
CA PRO A 94 7.31 -1.32 2.95
C PRO A 94 7.35 0.21 2.81
N ASP A 95 6.23 0.81 2.38
CA ASP A 95 6.08 2.21 2.04
C ASP A 95 5.31 3.02 3.10
N VAL A 96 5.17 2.47 4.32
CA VAL A 96 4.50 3.11 5.47
C VAL A 96 4.96 4.55 5.67
N VAL A 97 4.03 5.44 6.01
CA VAL A 97 4.33 6.84 6.35
C VAL A 97 4.01 7.09 7.82
N LEU A 98 5.03 7.49 8.58
CA LEU A 98 4.94 7.86 9.99
C LEU A 98 5.55 9.24 10.20
N GLN A 99 4.77 10.19 10.72
CA GLN A 99 5.25 11.54 11.08
C GLN A 99 6.10 12.22 9.98
N ASN A 100 5.64 12.15 8.73
CA ASN A 100 6.32 12.67 7.53
C ASN A 100 7.58 11.93 7.07
N VAL A 101 7.87 10.76 7.66
CA VAL A 101 8.95 9.88 7.20
C VAL A 101 8.33 8.64 6.55
N ARG A 102 8.88 8.27 5.38
CA ARG A 102 8.40 7.13 4.59
C ARG A 102 9.37 5.97 4.70
N GLY A 103 8.82 4.76 4.69
CA GLY A 103 9.56 3.52 4.62
C GLY A 103 9.58 2.76 5.93
N ARG A 104 9.55 1.43 5.79
CA ARG A 104 9.58 0.48 6.91
C ARG A 104 10.78 0.69 7.84
N ASP A 105 11.98 0.89 7.29
CA ASP A 105 13.17 1.07 8.13
C ASP A 105 13.08 2.29 9.04
N ALA A 106 12.51 3.38 8.53
CA ALA A 106 12.29 4.59 9.30
C ALA A 106 11.23 4.41 10.40
N PHE A 107 10.21 3.59 10.14
CA PHE A 107 9.24 3.18 11.16
C PHE A 107 9.91 2.40 12.29
N PHE A 108 10.71 1.38 11.96
CA PHE A 108 11.41 0.56 12.95
C PHE A 108 12.42 1.37 13.77
N GLU A 109 13.14 2.29 13.13
CA GLU A 109 14.06 3.18 13.82
C GLU A 109 13.33 4.12 14.80
N HIS A 110 12.19 4.69 14.41
CA HIS A 110 11.37 5.48 15.33
C HIS A 110 10.92 4.66 16.55
N TRP A 111 10.43 3.45 16.32
CA TRP A 111 10.01 2.57 17.41
C TRP A 111 11.15 2.22 18.36
N ARG A 112 12.34 1.88 17.85
CA ARG A 112 13.52 1.60 18.67
C ARG A 112 13.93 2.80 19.52
N ARG A 113 13.91 4.01 18.96
CA ARG A 113 14.20 5.25 19.70
C ARG A 113 13.18 5.49 20.80
N TYR A 114 11.90 5.38 20.50
CA TYR A 114 10.86 5.61 21.49
C TYR A 114 10.86 4.55 22.60
N SER A 115 11.12 3.28 22.26
CA SER A 115 11.28 2.20 23.24
C SER A 115 12.54 2.33 24.10
N SER A 116 13.56 3.10 23.68
CA SER A 116 14.78 3.33 24.45
C SER A 116 14.79 4.64 25.24
N TYR A 117 14.22 5.71 24.69
CA TYR A 117 14.28 7.03 25.32
C TYR A 117 13.29 7.17 26.47
N PHE A 118 12.12 6.54 26.37
CA PHE A 118 11.05 6.64 27.36
C PHE A 118 11.08 5.43 28.29
N GLY A 119 10.72 5.66 29.56
CA GLY A 119 10.77 4.62 30.59
C GLY A 119 9.61 3.63 30.50
N ALA A 120 8.56 4.01 29.80
CA ALA A 120 7.46 3.15 29.42
C ALA A 120 6.85 3.69 28.13
N LEU A 121 6.34 2.78 27.33
CA LEU A 121 5.67 3.07 26.09
C LEU A 121 4.45 2.16 25.98
N GLU A 122 3.31 2.75 25.64
CA GLU A 122 2.11 2.00 25.31
C GLU A 122 1.38 2.63 24.12
N MET A 123 1.25 1.91 23.01
CA MET A 123 0.41 2.27 21.89
C MET A 123 -0.99 1.70 22.06
N VAL A 124 -1.99 2.57 21.90
CA VAL A 124 -3.40 2.21 21.96
C VAL A 124 -4.16 2.79 20.78
N CYS A 125 -5.24 2.12 20.41
CA CYS A 125 -6.20 2.60 19.42
C CYS A 125 -7.58 2.53 20.05
N GLU A 126 -8.22 3.69 20.25
CA GLU A 126 -9.52 3.74 20.92
C GLU A 126 -10.65 3.37 19.96
N THR A 127 -10.49 3.65 18.67
CA THR A 127 -11.50 3.38 17.63
C THR A 127 -10.86 2.81 16.38
N MET A 128 -11.48 1.80 15.78
CA MET A 128 -11.10 1.27 14.47
C MET A 128 -12.34 1.22 13.58
N THR A 129 -12.25 1.80 12.39
CA THR A 129 -13.37 1.86 11.46
C THR A 129 -12.91 1.45 10.07
N GLY A 130 -13.53 0.42 9.52
CA GLY A 130 -13.31 0.02 8.14
C GLY A 130 -14.04 0.97 7.19
N VAL A 131 -13.31 1.48 6.21
CA VAL A 131 -13.78 2.37 5.16
C VAL A 131 -13.65 1.61 3.84
N PRO A 132 -14.77 1.27 3.18
CA PRO A 132 -14.72 0.63 1.87
C PRO A 132 -14.24 1.63 0.81
N LEU A 133 -13.45 1.14 -0.13
CA LEU A 133 -12.97 1.84 -1.31
C LEU A 133 -13.32 1.03 -2.55
N ASP A 134 -13.35 1.66 -3.72
CA ASP A 134 -13.61 0.99 -5.01
C ASP A 134 -12.61 -0.15 -5.28
N THR A 135 -11.39 -0.04 -4.74
CA THR A 135 -10.29 -0.99 -4.94
C THR A 135 -9.98 -1.84 -3.70
N GLY A 136 -10.71 -1.71 -2.59
CA GLY A 136 -10.41 -2.46 -1.36
C GLY A 136 -11.03 -1.88 -0.08
N HIS A 137 -10.33 -2.00 1.04
CA HIS A 137 -10.74 -1.47 2.34
C HIS A 137 -9.55 -0.79 3.02
N VAL A 138 -9.80 0.35 3.65
CA VAL A 138 -8.84 1.03 4.53
C VAL A 138 -9.39 1.02 5.96
N VAL A 139 -8.53 0.86 6.96
CA VAL A 139 -8.93 0.99 8.36
C VAL A 139 -8.47 2.34 8.87
N HIS A 140 -9.42 3.20 9.22
CA HIS A 140 -9.14 4.40 9.98
C HIS A 140 -9.01 4.04 11.46
N CYS A 141 -7.81 4.21 12.00
CA CYS A 141 -7.44 3.82 13.36
C CYS A 141 -6.55 4.89 14.02
N PRO A 142 -7.13 5.91 14.68
CA PRO A 142 -6.37 6.93 15.38
C PRO A 142 -5.52 6.32 16.49
N GLY A 143 -4.20 6.28 16.28
CA GLY A 143 -3.25 5.79 17.26
C GLY A 143 -2.93 6.85 18.31
N LEU A 144 -2.78 6.42 19.56
CA LEU A 144 -2.26 7.21 20.66
C LEU A 144 -1.09 6.44 21.28
N VAL A 145 -0.05 7.17 21.69
CA VAL A 145 1.09 6.59 22.40
C VAL A 145 1.20 7.26 23.76
N ASN A 146 1.08 6.48 24.81
CA ASN A 146 1.38 6.89 26.18
C ASN A 146 2.88 6.66 26.41
N LEU A 147 3.56 7.70 26.87
CA LEU A 147 5.01 7.72 27.06
C LEU A 147 5.34 8.22 28.45
N ARG A 148 6.12 7.45 29.21
CA ARG A 148 6.60 7.88 30.51
C ARG A 148 7.95 8.59 30.37
N LEU A 149 7.98 9.85 30.75
CA LEU A 149 9.16 10.69 30.67
C LEU A 149 10.25 10.21 31.63
N THR A 150 11.47 10.19 31.11
CA THR A 150 12.72 9.98 31.87
C THR A 150 13.62 11.19 31.68
N ARG A 151 14.69 11.28 32.48
CA ARG A 151 15.71 12.30 32.21
C ARG A 151 16.32 12.14 30.82
N GLU A 152 16.53 10.90 30.36
CA GLU A 152 17.02 10.64 29.01
C GLU A 152 16.04 11.15 27.95
N SER A 153 14.74 10.90 28.09
CA SER A 153 13.73 11.40 27.14
C SER A 153 13.78 12.93 27.01
N ILE A 154 14.00 13.65 28.10
CA ILE A 154 14.10 15.11 28.09
C ILE A 154 15.36 15.55 27.35
N VAL A 155 16.51 14.92 27.63
CA VAL A 155 17.77 15.21 26.93
C VAL A 155 17.66 14.96 25.42
N ARG A 156 16.99 13.87 25.02
CA ARG A 156 16.89 13.45 23.61
C ARG A 156 15.82 14.20 22.83
N VAL A 157 14.67 14.51 23.44
CA VAL A 157 13.46 14.99 22.76
C VAL A 157 13.14 16.45 23.08
N PHE A 158 13.42 16.89 24.30
CA PHE A 158 13.10 18.24 24.78
C PHE A 158 14.33 18.96 25.38
N PRO A 159 15.46 19.04 24.65
CA PRO A 159 16.72 19.54 25.21
C PRO A 159 16.63 21.00 25.69
N HIS A 160 15.69 21.78 25.15
CA HIS A 160 15.42 23.16 25.56
C HIS A 160 14.90 23.27 27.01
N LEU A 161 14.37 22.20 27.60
CA LEU A 161 13.90 22.19 28.99
C LEU A 161 15.04 22.01 29.99
N LEU A 162 16.24 21.62 29.55
CA LEU A 162 17.39 21.37 30.42
C LEU A 162 17.91 22.63 31.14
N ALA A 163 17.51 23.82 30.69
CA ALA A 163 17.83 25.07 31.36
C ALA A 163 17.07 25.27 32.69
N ASP A 164 15.96 24.55 32.88
CA ASP A 164 15.12 24.62 34.08
C ASP A 164 15.06 23.25 34.78
N GLU A 165 16.03 23.01 35.66
CA GLU A 165 16.15 21.74 36.38
C GLU A 165 14.94 21.47 37.31
N ALA A 166 14.29 22.50 37.83
CA ALA A 166 13.08 22.33 38.65
C ALA A 166 11.91 21.79 37.79
N LEU A 167 11.76 22.29 36.56
CA LEU A 167 10.80 21.76 35.60
C LEU A 167 11.15 20.33 35.18
N VAL A 168 12.44 20.04 34.92
CA VAL A 168 12.90 18.68 34.57
C VAL A 168 12.50 17.68 35.64
N GLN A 169 12.76 17.98 36.92
CA GLN A 169 12.40 17.10 38.04
C GLN A 169 10.89 16.86 38.14
N ARG A 170 10.06 17.86 37.82
CA ARG A 170 8.60 17.71 37.80
C ARG A 170 8.09 16.85 36.64
N LEU A 171 8.79 16.85 35.51
CA LEU A 171 8.42 16.12 34.30
C LEU A 171 8.88 14.66 34.32
N VAL A 172 10.02 14.36 34.94
CA VAL A 172 10.50 12.99 35.06
C VAL A 172 9.46 12.13 35.80
N GLY A 173 9.13 10.98 35.22
CA GLY A 173 8.12 10.05 35.73
C GLY A 173 6.69 10.36 35.28
N GLN A 174 6.41 11.54 34.73
CA GLN A 174 5.08 11.87 34.20
C GLN A 174 4.79 11.12 32.91
N GLU A 175 3.52 10.87 32.66
CA GLU A 175 3.05 10.28 31.40
C GLU A 175 2.52 11.38 30.48
N ILE A 176 2.96 11.34 29.22
CA ILE A 176 2.42 12.16 28.15
C ILE A 176 1.71 11.27 27.15
N ARG A 177 0.58 11.75 26.63
CA ARG A 177 -0.18 11.09 25.58
C ARG A 177 -0.01 11.88 24.29
N VAL A 178 0.53 11.22 23.26
CA VAL A 178 0.80 11.84 21.96
C VAL A 178 0.06 11.12 20.83
N PRO A 179 -0.47 11.84 19.82
CA PRO A 179 -1.05 11.21 18.65
C PRO A 179 0.00 10.49 17.80
N ALA A 180 -0.26 9.23 17.46
CA ALA A 180 0.46 8.49 16.43
C ALA A 180 -0.38 8.45 15.16
N LYS A 181 -0.03 9.32 14.21
CA LYS A 181 -0.59 9.29 12.85
C LYS A 181 0.28 8.38 11.99
N CYS A 182 -0.16 7.14 11.82
CA CYS A 182 0.35 6.23 10.81
C CYS A 182 -0.58 6.30 9.60
N HIS A 183 -0.03 6.54 8.42
CA HIS A 183 -0.75 6.40 7.17
C HIS A 183 -0.10 5.25 6.38
N ALA A 184 -0.93 4.31 5.93
CA ALA A 184 -0.56 3.25 5.00
C ALA A 184 -1.28 3.51 3.67
#